data_AF-A0A9D6FQ00-F1
#
_entry.id   AF-A0A9D6FQ00-F1
#
_cell.length_a   1.000
_cell.length_b   1.000
_cell.length_c   1.000
_cell.angle_alpha   90.00
_cell.angle_beta   90.00
_cell.angle_gamma   90.00
#
_symmetry.space_group_name_H-M   'P 1'
#
loop_
_entity.id
_entity.type
_entity.pdbx_description
1 polymer ?
#
loop_
_entity_poly.entity_id
_entity_poly.type
_entity_poly.pdbx_seq_one_letter_code
_entity_poly.pdbx_strand_id
1 'polypeptide(L)'
;MKITMGLELESYSIALPENRICRELHFPRRSSIEKGERFKRDASIGPEYNSRVFTTVREAFFLLKNGLRKYTVFRPPDRKDEWHAIFPVGGWIDRFAGSHIHLAVTGRRLDYQDAKRLAIQLHDHLPFLIVLTASSPVWRNKVTQISSNRLFRGSKKYCRVTSRGALYKNPFREMSYNRGGKRKPPTLEIRICDSSLPEHLVAALSVCRAVALRWLKRKRPHNRSTHPNYLKARERAMRQGVGARLVWTNHWIRVPRYVDLFFRKYEKELKEMDIPEDVLRVFKYLKKGFNQAELIRRAALLCRKRHRPTWQRRFAKKYAKAIKELLDGNSLEQFARGLGVRLPDIRHTWLGHKGARW
;
A
#
# COMPACT_ATOMS: atom_id res chain seq x y z
N MET A 1 -17.05 2.96 20.14
CA MET A 1 -16.01 3.84 19.54
C MET A 1 -15.57 3.25 18.20
N LYS A 2 -15.37 4.09 17.17
CA LYS A 2 -14.98 3.67 15.82
C LYS A 2 -13.57 4.21 15.47
N ILE A 3 -12.90 3.58 14.50
CA ILE A 3 -11.65 4.08 13.91
C ILE A 3 -11.99 4.81 12.61
N THR A 4 -11.53 6.05 12.47
CA THR A 4 -11.50 6.77 11.19
C THR A 4 -10.12 6.63 10.57
N MET A 5 -10.09 6.57 9.24
CA MET A 5 -8.86 6.32 8.49
C MET A 5 -8.75 7.32 7.34
N GLY A 6 -7.52 7.59 6.90
CA GLY A 6 -7.23 8.36 5.70
C GLY A 6 -5.98 7.81 5.02
N LEU A 7 -5.84 8.11 3.73
CA LEU A 7 -4.72 7.66 2.92
C LEU A 7 -4.11 8.82 2.15
N GLU A 8 -2.79 8.87 2.14
CA GLU A 8 -1.97 9.70 1.27
C GLU A 8 -1.22 8.78 0.30
N LEU A 9 -1.25 9.11 -0.99
CA LEU A 9 -0.61 8.36 -2.06
C LEU A 9 0.26 9.31 -2.89
N GLU A 10 1.57 9.13 -2.80
CA GLU A 10 2.51 9.69 -3.76
C GLU A 10 2.57 8.77 -4.97
N SER A 11 2.72 9.29 -6.18
CA SER A 11 2.78 8.45 -7.38
C SER A 11 3.72 9.01 -8.44
N TYR A 12 4.25 8.12 -9.28
CA TYR A 12 4.77 8.51 -10.59
C TYR A 12 3.63 8.79 -11.57
N SER A 13 3.99 9.30 -12.73
CA SER A 13 3.12 9.51 -13.88
C SER A 13 3.62 8.71 -15.08
N ILE A 14 2.73 8.42 -16.02
CA ILE A 14 3.06 7.96 -17.37
C ILE A 14 2.59 9.02 -18.35
N ALA A 15 3.50 9.73 -19.00
CA ALA A 15 3.21 10.60 -20.13
C ALA A 15 2.75 9.73 -21.32
N LEU A 16 1.48 9.86 -21.71
CA LEU A 16 0.81 8.99 -22.68
C LEU A 16 1.28 9.17 -24.13
N PRO A 17 1.58 10.39 -24.64
CA PRO A 17 2.07 10.53 -26.01
C PRO A 17 3.34 9.71 -26.26
N GLU A 18 4.27 9.78 -25.32
CA GLU A 18 5.56 9.08 -25.38
C GLU A 18 5.49 7.68 -24.79
N ASN A 19 4.48 7.38 -23.95
CA ASN A 19 4.45 6.23 -23.04
C ASN A 19 5.71 6.18 -22.15
N ARG A 20 6.10 7.32 -21.59
CA ARG A 20 7.29 7.47 -20.74
C ARG A 20 6.86 7.57 -19.27
N ILE A 21 7.48 6.77 -18.41
CA ILE A 21 7.33 6.91 -16.96
C ILE A 21 8.12 8.14 -16.53
N CYS A 22 7.49 9.03 -15.78
CA CYS A 22 8.03 10.34 -15.40
C CYS A 22 7.52 10.78 -14.03
N ARG A 23 8.01 11.94 -13.58
CA ARG A 23 7.64 12.61 -12.31
C ARG A 23 6.82 13.88 -12.55
N GLU A 24 6.32 14.04 -13.77
CA GLU A 24 5.57 15.23 -14.18
C GLU A 24 4.23 15.28 -13.43
N LEU A 25 3.84 16.50 -13.09
CA LEU A 25 2.62 16.77 -12.36
C LEU A 25 1.46 16.79 -13.33
N HIS A 26 0.37 16.17 -12.90
CA HIS A 26 -0.92 16.32 -13.54
C HIS A 26 -1.97 16.37 -12.44
N PHE A 27 -3.03 17.13 -12.69
CA PHE A 27 -4.10 17.35 -11.74
C PHE A 27 -5.44 17.12 -12.44
N PRO A 28 -6.45 16.60 -11.73
CA PRO A 28 -7.80 16.55 -12.26
C PRO A 28 -8.37 17.97 -12.43
N ARG A 29 -9.44 18.09 -13.21
CA ARG A 29 -10.25 19.31 -13.31
C ARG A 29 -10.68 19.73 -11.91
N ARG A 30 -10.47 21.01 -11.57
CA ARG A 30 -10.84 21.56 -10.25
C ARG A 30 -12.31 21.28 -9.89
N SER A 31 -13.22 21.34 -10.86
CA SER A 31 -14.65 21.05 -10.68
C SER A 31 -14.97 19.61 -10.32
N SER A 32 -14.07 18.66 -10.54
CA SER A 32 -14.25 17.24 -10.16
C SER A 32 -13.74 16.91 -8.75
N ILE A 33 -13.05 17.84 -8.09
CA ILE A 33 -12.48 17.62 -6.76
C ILE A 33 -13.60 17.71 -5.72
N GLU A 34 -13.77 16.63 -4.95
CA GLU A 34 -14.80 16.59 -3.92
C GLU A 34 -14.34 17.20 -2.59
N LYS A 35 -15.30 17.65 -1.78
CA LYS A 35 -15.01 18.17 -0.44
C LYS A 35 -14.27 17.12 0.40
N GLY A 36 -13.13 17.52 0.94
CA GLY A 36 -12.28 16.67 1.80
C GLY A 36 -11.21 15.87 1.04
N GLU A 37 -11.25 15.87 -0.29
CA GLU A 37 -10.22 15.31 -1.15
C GLU A 37 -9.17 16.38 -1.49
N ARG A 38 -7.90 15.98 -1.68
CA ARG A 38 -6.85 16.91 -2.12
C ARG A 38 -5.92 16.25 -3.14
N PHE A 39 -5.61 17.00 -4.18
CA PHE A 39 -4.62 16.68 -5.19
C PHE A 39 -3.51 17.72 -5.07
N LYS A 40 -2.30 17.27 -4.76
CA LYS A 40 -1.17 18.11 -4.42
C LYS A 40 0.07 17.73 -5.23
N ARG A 41 1.08 18.58 -5.09
CA ARG A 41 2.43 18.34 -5.58
C ARG A 41 3.31 17.86 -4.43
N ASP A 42 3.97 16.72 -4.63
CA ASP A 42 5.20 16.42 -3.92
C ASP A 42 6.38 16.77 -4.84
N ALA A 43 7.17 17.77 -4.42
CA ALA A 43 8.29 18.28 -5.20
C ALA A 43 9.37 17.22 -5.51
N SER A 44 9.45 16.16 -4.70
CA SER A 44 10.47 15.12 -4.81
C SER A 44 10.08 13.98 -5.75
N ILE A 45 8.79 13.71 -5.95
CA ILE A 45 8.32 12.54 -6.70
C ILE A 45 7.30 12.85 -7.81
N GLY A 46 6.31 13.72 -7.59
CA GLY A 46 5.23 13.94 -8.56
C GLY A 46 3.86 14.20 -7.90
N PRO A 47 2.75 13.69 -8.47
CA PRO A 47 1.42 13.86 -7.88
C PRO A 47 1.30 13.20 -6.50
N GLU A 48 0.65 13.92 -5.58
CA GLU A 48 0.22 13.42 -4.26
C GLU A 48 -1.31 13.48 -4.19
N TYR A 49 -1.94 12.37 -3.80
CA TYR A 49 -3.37 12.25 -3.57
C TYR A 49 -3.66 12.02 -2.09
N ASN A 50 -4.49 12.89 -1.49
CA ASN A 50 -4.95 12.73 -0.11
C ASN A 50 -6.45 12.46 -0.13
N SER A 51 -6.81 11.27 0.35
CA SER A 51 -8.18 10.79 0.36
C SER A 51 -9.06 11.62 1.28
N ARG A 52 -10.36 11.52 1.05
CA ARG A 52 -11.35 11.82 2.10
C ARG A 52 -11.13 10.89 3.29
N VAL A 53 -11.56 11.32 4.47
CA VAL A 53 -11.61 10.46 5.66
C VAL A 53 -12.69 9.42 5.44
N PHE A 54 -12.37 8.15 5.68
CA PHE A 54 -13.31 7.04 5.58
C PHE A 54 -13.42 6.30 6.90
N THR A 55 -14.60 5.70 7.11
CA THR A 55 -15.00 5.03 8.35
C THR A 55 -15.11 3.53 8.20
N THR A 56 -15.17 2.99 6.98
CA THR A 56 -15.22 1.56 6.67
C THR A 56 -14.19 1.17 5.61
N VAL A 57 -13.89 -0.13 5.48
CA VAL A 57 -12.97 -0.64 4.46
C VAL A 57 -13.59 -0.55 3.06
N ARG A 58 -14.89 -0.84 2.94
CA ARG A 58 -15.65 -0.70 1.69
C ARG A 58 -15.65 0.74 1.17
N GLU A 59 -15.94 1.70 2.05
CA GLU A 59 -15.87 3.12 1.72
C GLU A 59 -14.45 3.53 1.29
N ALA A 60 -13.42 3.06 1.99
CA ALA A 60 -12.03 3.31 1.60
C ALA A 60 -11.73 2.82 0.18
N PHE A 61 -12.17 1.61 -0.16
CA PHE A 61 -11.96 1.02 -1.48
C PHE A 61 -12.65 1.80 -2.59
N PHE A 62 -13.93 2.13 -2.38
CA PHE A 62 -14.71 2.91 -3.33
C PHE A 62 -14.12 4.31 -3.54
N LEU A 63 -13.88 5.06 -2.47
CA LEU A 63 -13.40 6.43 -2.54
C LEU A 63 -11.98 6.52 -3.12
N LEU A 64 -11.10 5.56 -2.79
CA LEU A 64 -9.75 5.55 -3.34
C LEU A 64 -9.76 5.27 -4.85
N LYS A 65 -10.55 4.31 -5.33
CA LYS A 65 -10.70 4.09 -6.78
C LYS A 65 -11.27 5.32 -7.47
N ASN A 66 -12.36 5.88 -6.94
CA ASN A 66 -13.00 7.07 -7.51
C ASN A 66 -12.06 8.28 -7.54
N GLY A 67 -11.30 8.52 -6.47
CA GLY A 67 -10.36 9.63 -6.41
C GLY A 67 -9.21 9.49 -7.40
N LEU A 68 -8.62 8.31 -7.50
CA LEU A 68 -7.52 8.06 -8.45
C LEU A 68 -8.00 8.07 -9.91
N ARG A 69 -9.25 7.66 -10.17
CA ARG A 69 -9.89 7.78 -11.49
C ARG A 69 -9.94 9.23 -11.99
N LYS A 70 -9.89 10.22 -11.10
CA LYS A 70 -9.89 11.64 -11.48
C LYS A 70 -8.64 12.06 -12.24
N TYR A 71 -7.50 11.45 -11.97
CA TYR A 71 -6.27 11.66 -12.76
C TYR A 71 -6.41 11.17 -14.22
N THR A 72 -7.29 10.20 -14.49
CA THR A 72 -7.43 9.60 -15.82
C THR A 72 -8.61 10.17 -16.61
N VAL A 73 -9.77 10.36 -15.98
CA VAL A 73 -11.04 10.70 -16.67
C VAL A 73 -11.30 12.20 -16.71
N PHE A 74 -11.00 12.92 -15.63
CA PHE A 74 -11.43 14.31 -15.47
C PHE A 74 -10.27 15.27 -15.74
N ARG A 75 -9.81 15.36 -17.00
CA ARG A 75 -8.65 16.19 -17.41
C ARG A 75 -9.05 17.48 -18.13
N PRO A 76 -8.34 18.61 -17.93
CA PRO A 76 -8.59 19.85 -18.68
C PRO A 76 -8.56 19.61 -20.20
N PRO A 77 -9.53 20.13 -20.98
CA PRO A 77 -9.67 19.83 -22.41
C PRO A 77 -8.59 20.48 -23.30
N ASP A 78 -7.98 21.55 -22.80
CA ASP A 78 -6.98 22.42 -23.45
C ASP A 78 -5.55 21.83 -23.46
N ARG A 79 -5.33 20.68 -22.81
CA ARG A 79 -4.00 20.10 -22.61
C ARG A 79 -3.88 18.69 -23.18
N LYS A 80 -4.15 18.54 -24.48
CA LYS A 80 -4.09 17.23 -25.16
C LYS A 80 -2.69 16.62 -25.17
N ASP A 81 -1.65 17.46 -25.18
CA ASP A 81 -0.25 17.03 -25.21
C ASP A 81 0.31 16.68 -23.82
N GLU A 82 -0.39 17.04 -22.73
CA GLU A 82 -0.02 16.75 -21.34
C GLU A 82 -0.84 15.59 -20.75
N TRP A 83 -1.12 14.56 -21.56
CA TRP A 83 -1.88 13.44 -21.07
C TRP A 83 -1.03 12.53 -20.18
N HIS A 84 -1.39 12.43 -18.91
CA HIS A 84 -0.73 11.52 -17.96
C HIS A 84 -1.69 10.50 -17.36
N ALA A 85 -1.21 9.27 -17.16
CA ALA A 85 -1.84 8.32 -16.27
C ALA A 85 -1.06 8.21 -14.95
N ILE A 86 -1.79 7.96 -13.86
CA ILE A 86 -1.22 7.63 -12.55
C ILE A 86 -0.45 6.31 -12.65
N PHE A 87 0.73 6.24 -12.01
CA PHE A 87 1.58 5.07 -11.93
C PHE A 87 2.01 4.78 -10.48
N PRO A 88 1.14 4.13 -9.67
CA PRO A 88 1.36 3.95 -8.24
C PRO A 88 2.29 2.75 -7.99
N VAL A 89 3.59 3.05 -7.95
CA VAL A 89 4.68 2.12 -7.68
C VAL A 89 5.70 2.75 -6.74
N GLY A 90 6.30 1.96 -5.85
CA GLY A 90 7.19 2.51 -4.82
C GLY A 90 8.49 3.14 -5.33
N GLY A 91 8.90 2.83 -6.57
CA GLY A 91 10.17 3.25 -7.15
C GLY A 91 10.30 2.76 -8.60
N TRP A 92 10.94 3.58 -9.45
CA TRP A 92 11.21 3.21 -10.84
C TRP A 92 12.50 3.85 -11.37
N ILE A 93 12.55 5.18 -11.42
CA ILE A 93 13.66 5.96 -12.01
C ILE A 93 14.73 6.22 -10.94
N ASP A 94 14.56 7.26 -10.13
CA ASP A 94 15.59 7.80 -9.24
C ASP A 94 15.04 8.35 -7.91
N ARG A 95 13.75 8.18 -7.68
CA ARG A 95 12.99 8.70 -6.53
C ARG A 95 12.03 7.64 -6.01
N PHE A 96 11.43 7.89 -4.86
CA PHE A 96 10.57 6.90 -4.23
C PHE A 96 9.22 7.50 -3.93
N ALA A 97 8.17 6.72 -4.16
CA ALA A 97 6.79 7.10 -3.90
C ALA A 97 6.24 6.23 -2.78
N GLY A 98 5.72 6.83 -1.73
CA GLY A 98 5.10 6.14 -0.60
C GLY A 98 3.59 6.18 -0.61
N SER A 99 3.00 5.41 0.31
CA SER A 99 1.67 5.68 0.81
C SER A 99 1.68 5.77 2.32
N HIS A 100 0.91 6.71 2.86
CA HIS A 100 0.78 6.93 4.29
C HIS A 100 -0.64 6.60 4.74
N ILE A 101 -0.76 5.71 5.73
CA ILE A 101 -2.02 5.37 6.36
C ILE A 101 -2.15 6.20 7.64
N HIS A 102 -3.25 6.95 7.75
CA HIS A 102 -3.58 7.75 8.91
C HIS A 102 -4.70 7.08 9.71
N LEU A 103 -4.49 6.88 11.01
CA LEU A 103 -5.48 6.33 11.94
C LEU A 103 -5.86 7.36 12.99
N ALA A 104 -7.16 7.55 13.20
CA ALA A 104 -7.75 8.39 14.24
C ALA A 104 -8.91 7.67 14.93
N VAL A 105 -9.33 8.17 16.10
CA VAL A 105 -10.48 7.64 16.85
C VAL A 105 -11.68 8.55 16.67
N THR A 106 -12.82 7.98 16.33
CA THR A 106 -14.07 8.74 16.18
C THR A 106 -14.59 9.20 17.54
N GLY A 107 -15.01 10.47 17.63
CA GLY A 107 -15.65 11.04 18.82
C GLY A 107 -14.68 11.50 19.92
N ARG A 108 -13.36 11.34 19.73
CA ARG A 108 -12.36 11.89 20.66
C ARG A 108 -11.02 12.14 19.99
N ARG A 109 -10.20 13.00 20.59
CA ARG A 109 -8.82 13.21 20.16
C ARG A 109 -7.99 11.96 20.42
N LEU A 110 -7.22 11.51 19.43
CA LEU A 110 -6.15 10.52 19.64
C LEU A 110 -4.96 11.28 20.22
N ASP A 111 -4.76 11.21 21.54
CA ASP A 111 -3.58 11.82 22.16
C ASP A 111 -2.30 11.03 21.86
N TYR A 112 -1.16 11.60 22.25
CA TYR A 112 0.15 11.00 21.99
C TYR A 112 0.36 9.67 22.72
N GLN A 113 -0.16 9.49 23.94
CA GLN A 113 -0.01 8.24 24.69
C GLN A 113 -0.86 7.13 24.09
N ASP A 114 -2.07 7.44 23.64
CA ASP A 114 -2.91 6.53 22.88
C ASP A 114 -2.28 6.16 21.54
N ALA A 115 -1.75 7.14 20.80
CA ALA A 115 -1.03 6.87 19.57
C ALA A 115 0.19 5.97 19.82
N LYS A 116 0.93 6.18 20.92
CA LYS A 116 2.07 5.34 21.34
C LYS A 116 1.62 3.91 21.66
N ARG A 117 0.53 3.73 22.41
CA ARG A 117 -0.05 2.41 22.72
C ARG A 117 -0.53 1.68 21.47
N LEU A 118 -1.19 2.38 20.56
CA LEU A 118 -1.61 1.82 19.27
C LEU A 118 -0.41 1.45 18.39
N ALA A 119 0.62 2.31 18.33
CA ALA A 119 1.85 2.05 17.58
C ALA A 119 2.55 0.77 18.08
N ILE A 120 2.56 0.51 19.39
CA ILE A 120 3.08 -0.75 19.96
C ILE A 120 2.33 -1.96 19.41
N GLN A 121 1.00 -1.90 19.27
CA GLN A 121 0.21 -3.01 18.75
C GLN A 121 0.45 -3.25 17.25
N LEU A 122 0.68 -2.17 16.48
CA LEU A 122 0.90 -2.24 15.03
C LEU A 122 2.33 -2.61 14.64
N HIS A 123 3.32 -2.26 15.47
CA HIS A 123 4.75 -2.37 15.16
C HIS A 123 5.13 -3.73 14.57
N ASP A 124 4.66 -4.83 15.17
CA ASP A 124 5.06 -6.18 14.74
C ASP A 124 4.32 -6.70 13.50
N HIS A 125 3.36 -5.93 13.00
CA HIS A 125 2.69 -6.16 11.72
C HIS A 125 3.31 -5.35 10.57
N LEU A 126 4.19 -4.38 10.83
CA LEU A 126 4.81 -3.56 9.77
C LEU A 126 5.53 -4.40 8.71
N PRO A 127 6.29 -5.49 9.03
CA PRO A 127 6.88 -6.33 7.99
C PRO A 127 5.84 -6.99 7.09
N PHE A 128 4.65 -7.30 7.62
CA PHE A 128 3.55 -7.84 6.82
C PHE A 128 2.93 -6.76 5.91
N LEU A 129 2.81 -5.51 6.39
CA LEU A 129 2.40 -4.37 5.55
C LEU A 129 3.39 -4.12 4.40
N ILE A 130 4.69 -4.29 4.63
CA ILE A 130 5.72 -4.23 3.57
C ILE A 130 5.43 -5.29 2.50
N VAL A 131 5.19 -6.54 2.90
CA VAL A 131 4.90 -7.63 1.94
C VAL A 131 3.62 -7.34 1.15
N LEU A 132 2.58 -6.85 1.83
CA LEU A 132 1.29 -6.51 1.21
C LEU A 132 1.42 -5.45 0.11
N THR A 133 2.22 -4.42 0.37
CA THR A 133 2.28 -3.21 -0.48
C THR A 133 3.52 -3.13 -1.36
N ALA A 134 4.54 -3.96 -1.16
CA ALA A 134 5.75 -3.94 -1.99
C ALA A 134 5.40 -3.93 -3.48
N SER A 135 5.89 -2.89 -4.18
CA SER A 135 5.53 -2.59 -5.56
C SER A 135 6.67 -1.95 -6.35
N SER A 136 7.90 -1.99 -5.82
CA SER A 136 9.08 -1.35 -6.44
C SER A 136 10.18 -2.35 -6.83
N PRO A 137 9.91 -3.35 -7.68
CA PRO A 137 10.91 -4.30 -8.14
C PRO A 137 11.85 -3.71 -9.21
N VAL A 138 11.53 -2.54 -9.76
CA VAL A 138 12.35 -1.80 -10.74
C VAL A 138 13.02 -0.62 -10.05
N TRP A 139 14.30 -0.40 -10.33
CA TRP A 139 15.04 0.75 -9.83
C TRP A 139 16.10 1.19 -10.82
N ARG A 140 16.23 2.50 -11.05
CA ARG A 140 17.12 3.08 -12.08
C ARG A 140 16.96 2.36 -13.40
N ASN A 141 15.70 2.16 -13.80
CA ASN A 141 15.33 1.52 -15.06
C ASN A 141 15.84 0.07 -15.20
N LYS A 142 16.14 -0.61 -14.08
CA LYS A 142 16.58 -2.01 -14.05
C LYS A 142 15.65 -2.83 -13.19
N VAL A 143 15.21 -3.98 -13.71
CA VAL A 143 14.49 -4.98 -12.93
C VAL A 143 15.46 -5.59 -11.91
N THR A 144 15.07 -5.62 -10.64
CA THR A 144 15.88 -6.10 -9.52
C THR A 144 15.22 -7.30 -8.83
N GLN A 145 16.00 -7.98 -7.99
CA GLN A 145 15.50 -9.06 -7.11
C GLN A 145 14.82 -8.53 -5.83
N ILE A 146 14.89 -7.23 -5.57
CA ILE A 146 14.29 -6.61 -4.39
C ILE A 146 12.79 -6.42 -4.64
N SER A 147 11.96 -6.54 -3.61
CA SER A 147 10.51 -6.34 -3.72
C SER A 147 10.09 -4.90 -3.42
N SER A 148 10.69 -4.27 -2.41
CA SER A 148 10.59 -2.83 -2.15
C SER A 148 11.97 -2.17 -2.18
N ASN A 149 12.36 -1.63 -3.34
CA ASN A 149 13.58 -0.81 -3.44
C ASN A 149 13.45 0.47 -2.63
N ARG A 150 12.24 1.02 -2.49
CA ARG A 150 11.94 2.17 -1.62
C ARG A 150 12.44 1.95 -0.22
N LEU A 151 11.94 0.94 0.46
CA LEU A 151 12.37 0.75 1.84
C LEU A 151 13.82 0.26 1.90
N PHE A 152 14.23 -0.66 1.02
CA PHE A 152 15.58 -1.23 1.04
C PHE A 152 16.67 -0.17 0.93
N ARG A 153 16.53 0.77 -0.01
CA ARG A 153 17.52 1.83 -0.26
C ARG A 153 17.25 3.09 0.55
N GLY A 154 16.00 3.28 0.94
CA GLY A 154 15.51 4.47 1.59
C GLY A 154 15.69 4.58 3.07
N SER A 155 15.66 3.43 3.75
CA SER A 155 15.52 3.36 5.22
C SER A 155 16.58 4.12 6.01
N LYS A 156 17.71 4.48 5.39
CA LYS A 156 18.74 5.34 5.99
C LYS A 156 18.32 6.81 6.08
N LYS A 157 17.57 7.30 5.08
CA LYS A 157 17.17 8.71 4.95
C LYS A 157 15.68 8.95 5.26
N TYR A 158 14.80 8.09 4.76
CA TYR A 158 13.35 8.19 4.94
C TYR A 158 12.79 6.83 5.38
N CYS A 159 11.64 6.81 6.08
CA CYS A 159 11.08 5.60 6.70
C CYS A 159 12.09 4.86 7.60
N ARG A 160 12.86 5.64 8.37
CA ARG A 160 13.82 5.14 9.37
C ARG A 160 13.11 4.27 10.39
N VAL A 161 13.75 3.15 10.70
CA VAL A 161 13.26 2.15 11.66
C VAL A 161 12.78 2.82 12.94
N THR A 162 11.62 2.39 13.44
CA THR A 162 11.09 2.79 14.75
C THR A 162 11.27 1.64 15.74
N SER A 163 11.73 1.93 16.96
CA SER A 163 11.78 0.94 18.03
C SER A 163 10.39 0.73 18.63
N ARG A 164 10.10 -0.48 19.12
CA ARG A 164 8.82 -0.73 19.80
C ARG A 164 8.67 0.18 21.01
N GLY A 165 7.53 0.86 21.10
CA GLY A 165 7.25 1.79 22.20
C GLY A 165 7.87 3.18 22.02
N ALA A 166 8.67 3.39 20.98
CA ALA A 166 9.04 4.73 20.54
C ALA A 166 8.00 5.23 19.53
N LEU A 167 7.55 6.47 19.68
CA LEU A 167 6.73 7.14 18.68
C LEU A 167 7.29 8.54 18.47
N TYR A 168 7.86 8.80 17.30
CA TYR A 168 8.49 10.08 17.05
C TYR A 168 7.50 11.05 16.43
N LYS A 169 7.75 12.35 16.62
CA LYS A 169 7.05 13.44 15.91
C LYS A 169 7.70 13.76 14.55
N ASN A 170 8.86 13.14 14.27
CA ASN A 170 9.62 13.34 13.04
C ASN A 170 8.98 12.53 11.88
N PRO A 171 8.71 13.14 10.72
CA PRO A 171 8.03 12.48 9.59
C PRO A 171 8.89 11.44 8.86
N PHE A 172 10.19 11.34 9.12
CA PHE A 172 11.07 10.40 8.42
C PHE A 172 11.11 8.99 9.04
N ARG A 173 10.16 8.64 9.90
CA ARG A 173 10.08 7.34 10.59
C ARG A 173 8.98 6.46 9.98
N GLU A 174 9.01 5.18 10.28
CA GLU A 174 7.99 4.22 9.83
C GLU A 174 6.61 4.48 10.42
N MET A 175 6.59 4.99 11.65
CA MET A 175 5.41 5.46 12.34
C MET A 175 5.67 6.82 12.98
N SER A 176 4.73 7.73 12.84
CA SER A 176 4.80 9.09 13.37
C SER A 176 3.48 9.50 14.02
N TYR A 177 3.57 10.31 15.07
CA TYR A 177 2.38 11.00 15.59
C TYR A 177 2.21 12.34 14.88
N ASN A 178 1.14 12.44 14.08
CA ASN A 178 0.73 13.70 13.51
C ASN A 178 -0.20 14.40 14.50
N ARG A 179 0.21 15.57 15.01
CA ARG A 179 -0.57 16.33 16.01
C ARG A 179 -1.90 16.88 15.46
N GLY A 180 -2.10 16.85 14.15
CA GLY A 180 -3.24 17.51 13.51
C GLY A 180 -3.11 19.04 13.56
N GLY A 181 -4.21 19.72 13.29
CA GLY A 181 -4.34 21.18 13.38
C GLY A 181 -5.80 21.59 13.51
N LYS A 182 -6.12 22.88 13.40
CA LYS A 182 -7.50 23.41 13.59
C LYS A 182 -8.58 22.64 12.81
N ARG A 183 -8.24 22.14 11.61
CA ARG A 183 -9.17 21.43 10.69
C ARG A 183 -8.84 19.94 10.48
N LYS A 184 -7.83 19.40 11.17
CA LYS A 184 -7.39 18.00 11.00
C LYS A 184 -7.20 17.34 12.37
N PRO A 185 -7.87 16.21 12.66
CA PRO A 185 -7.64 15.51 13.91
C PRO A 185 -6.20 14.96 13.98
N PRO A 186 -5.64 14.77 15.17
CA PRO A 186 -4.37 14.06 15.31
C PRO A 186 -4.51 12.60 14.86
N THR A 187 -3.45 12.06 14.27
CA THR A 187 -3.45 10.70 13.74
C THR A 187 -2.15 9.98 14.07
N LEU A 188 -2.23 8.66 14.26
CA LEU A 188 -1.07 7.80 14.07
C LEU A 188 -0.88 7.59 12.57
N GLU A 189 0.28 7.94 12.06
CA GLU A 189 0.64 7.83 10.65
C GLU A 189 1.60 6.66 10.45
N ILE A 190 1.32 5.80 9.47
CA ILE A 190 2.12 4.63 9.11
C ILE A 190 2.65 4.85 7.70
N ARG A 191 3.98 4.84 7.54
CA ARG A 191 4.67 5.31 6.33
C ARG A 191 5.41 4.21 5.56
N ILE A 192 5.23 2.97 6.00
CA ILE A 192 5.99 1.82 5.49
C ILE A 192 5.50 1.36 4.12
N CYS A 193 4.31 1.75 3.68
CA CYS A 193 3.75 1.26 2.43
C CYS A 193 4.48 1.90 1.24
N ASP A 194 4.85 1.07 0.26
CA ASP A 194 5.16 1.61 -1.08
C ASP A 194 3.87 2.24 -1.65
N SER A 195 4.03 3.14 -2.63
CA SER A 195 2.91 3.52 -3.49
C SER A 195 2.39 2.30 -4.25
N SER A 196 1.09 2.03 -4.16
CA SER A 196 0.50 0.77 -4.63
C SER A 196 -0.90 0.96 -5.19
N LEU A 197 -1.42 -0.08 -5.85
CA LEU A 197 -2.81 -0.12 -6.30
C LEU A 197 -3.79 -0.05 -5.11
N PRO A 198 -5.02 0.48 -5.32
CA PRO A 198 -6.05 0.58 -4.29
C PRO A 198 -6.29 -0.73 -3.53
N GLU A 199 -6.33 -1.86 -4.21
CA GLU A 199 -6.56 -3.19 -3.63
C GLU A 199 -5.52 -3.52 -2.56
N HIS A 200 -4.24 -3.26 -2.85
CA HIS A 200 -3.12 -3.53 -1.94
C HIS A 200 -3.09 -2.57 -0.76
N LEU A 201 -3.38 -1.28 -0.99
CA LEU A 201 -3.45 -0.27 0.05
C LEU A 201 -4.62 -0.51 1.01
N VAL A 202 -5.77 -0.92 0.49
CA VAL A 202 -6.94 -1.24 1.31
C VAL A 202 -6.77 -2.55 2.06
N ALA A 203 -6.02 -3.52 1.51
CA ALA A 203 -5.59 -4.70 2.27
C ALA A 203 -4.70 -4.30 3.46
N ALA A 204 -3.74 -3.39 3.27
CA ALA A 204 -2.92 -2.85 4.35
C ALA A 204 -3.74 -2.07 5.38
N LEU A 205 -4.70 -1.24 4.94
CA LEU A 205 -5.66 -0.55 5.82
C LEU A 205 -6.46 -1.54 6.64
N SER A 206 -6.87 -2.67 6.05
CA SER A 206 -7.62 -3.71 6.75
C SER A 206 -6.81 -4.31 7.90
N VAL A 207 -5.52 -4.58 7.68
CA VAL A 207 -4.62 -5.03 8.75
C VAL A 207 -4.53 -3.99 9.87
N CYS A 208 -4.26 -2.73 9.50
CA CYS A 208 -4.15 -1.64 10.46
C CYS A 208 -5.43 -1.45 11.28
N ARG A 209 -6.59 -1.50 10.62
CA ARG A 209 -7.90 -1.35 11.26
C ARG A 209 -8.22 -2.49 12.20
N ALA A 210 -7.98 -3.75 11.82
CA ALA A 210 -8.24 -4.89 12.69
C ALA A 210 -7.42 -4.81 13.99
N VAL A 211 -6.13 -4.45 13.88
CA VAL A 211 -5.27 -4.22 15.05
C VAL A 211 -5.78 -3.03 15.89
N ALA A 212 -6.19 -1.93 15.25
CA ALA A 212 -6.70 -0.75 15.96
C ALA A 212 -8.05 -1.00 16.66
N LEU A 213 -8.96 -1.76 16.06
CA LEU A 213 -10.22 -2.18 16.68
C LEU A 213 -9.97 -3.04 17.91
N ARG A 214 -9.00 -3.95 17.84
CA ARG A 214 -8.58 -4.76 18.98
C ARG A 214 -8.01 -3.91 20.11
N TRP A 215 -7.15 -2.95 19.78
CA TRP A 215 -6.60 -1.98 20.72
C TRP A 215 -7.71 -1.17 21.41
N LEU A 216 -8.69 -0.66 20.65
CA LEU A 216 -9.84 0.06 21.20
C LEU A 216 -10.64 -0.78 22.20
N LYS A 217 -10.76 -2.09 21.96
CA LYS A 217 -11.39 -3.05 22.88
C LYS A 217 -10.50 -3.39 24.09
N ARG A 218 -9.39 -2.68 24.29
CA ARG A 218 -8.41 -2.87 25.37
C ARG A 218 -7.82 -4.30 25.42
N LYS A 219 -7.80 -5.00 24.29
CA LYS A 219 -7.28 -6.37 24.20
C LYS A 219 -5.76 -6.36 23.96
N ARG A 220 -5.09 -7.39 24.46
CA ARG A 220 -3.65 -7.63 24.25
C ARG A 220 -3.36 -7.89 22.76
N PRO A 221 -2.21 -7.43 22.23
CA PRO A 221 -1.82 -7.70 20.84
C PRO A 221 -1.64 -9.20 20.59
N HIS A 222 -2.02 -9.68 19.41
CA HIS A 222 -1.85 -11.09 19.04
C HIS A 222 -0.44 -11.45 18.58
N ASN A 223 0.35 -10.46 18.17
CA ASN A 223 1.72 -10.65 17.75
C ASN A 223 2.64 -9.77 18.61
N ARG A 224 3.71 -10.38 19.13
CA ARG A 224 4.76 -9.70 19.88
C ARG A 224 6.11 -10.34 19.61
N SER A 225 6.99 -9.71 18.85
CA SER A 225 8.34 -10.23 18.56
C SER A 225 9.41 -9.62 19.48
N THR A 226 10.68 -9.98 19.37
CA THR A 226 11.78 -9.14 19.84
C THR A 226 12.11 -8.07 18.80
N HIS A 227 12.81 -6.99 19.19
CA HIS A 227 13.24 -5.97 18.23
C HIS A 227 14.24 -6.51 17.19
N PRO A 228 15.25 -7.35 17.55
CA PRO A 228 16.10 -8.00 16.56
C PRO A 228 15.33 -8.85 15.54
N ASN A 229 14.33 -9.62 16.00
CA ASN A 229 13.46 -10.40 15.11
C ASN A 229 12.64 -9.50 14.17
N TYR A 230 12.14 -8.36 14.68
CA TYR A 230 11.46 -7.36 13.86
C TYR A 230 12.37 -6.81 12.76
N LEU A 231 13.59 -6.39 13.08
CA LEU A 231 14.56 -5.84 12.11
C LEU A 231 14.84 -6.85 10.99
N LYS A 232 15.08 -8.11 11.35
CA LYS A 232 15.34 -9.18 10.39
C LYS A 232 14.11 -9.52 9.54
N ALA A 233 12.91 -9.51 10.13
CA ALA A 233 11.65 -9.74 9.40
C ALA A 233 11.37 -8.61 8.42
N ARG A 234 11.61 -7.38 8.84
CA ARG A 234 11.52 -6.17 8.01
C ARG A 234 12.47 -6.25 6.82
N GLU A 235 13.74 -6.60 7.04
CA GLU A 235 14.70 -6.78 5.94
C GLU A 235 14.26 -7.85 4.95
N ARG A 236 13.83 -9.01 5.45
CA ARG A 236 13.30 -10.09 4.61
C ARG A 236 12.09 -9.65 3.81
N ALA A 237 11.16 -8.91 4.42
CA ALA A 237 9.99 -8.38 3.73
C ALA A 237 10.37 -7.44 2.57
N MET A 238 11.33 -6.52 2.78
CA MET A 238 11.78 -5.59 1.73
C MET A 238 12.45 -6.33 0.55
N ARG A 239 13.32 -7.30 0.86
CA ARG A 239 14.09 -8.03 -0.16
C ARG A 239 13.20 -9.06 -0.87
N GLN A 240 12.57 -9.94 -0.12
CA GLN A 240 11.94 -11.17 -0.62
C GLN A 240 10.43 -11.02 -0.86
N GLY A 241 9.78 -9.98 -0.32
CA GLY A 241 8.35 -9.77 -0.48
C GLY A 241 7.54 -11.00 -0.04
N VAL A 242 6.71 -11.53 -0.94
CA VAL A 242 5.89 -12.73 -0.70
C VAL A 242 6.67 -14.00 -0.37
N GLY A 243 7.95 -14.08 -0.76
CA GLY A 243 8.85 -15.17 -0.40
C GLY A 243 9.44 -15.06 1.01
N ALA A 244 9.15 -13.98 1.74
CA ALA A 244 9.75 -13.73 3.05
C ALA A 244 9.27 -14.73 4.13
N ARG A 245 10.13 -14.93 5.13
CA ARG A 245 9.72 -15.41 6.45
C ARG A 245 9.51 -14.21 7.37
N LEU A 246 8.34 -14.12 7.98
CA LEU A 246 7.94 -13.10 8.94
C LEU A 246 7.91 -13.69 10.35
N VAL A 247 7.76 -12.84 11.36
CA VAL A 247 7.76 -13.24 12.76
C VAL A 247 6.37 -13.08 13.36
N TRP A 248 5.85 -14.16 13.93
CA TRP A 248 4.66 -14.18 14.76
C TRP A 248 5.03 -14.69 16.15
N THR A 249 4.92 -13.84 17.18
CA THR A 249 5.27 -14.19 18.57
C THR A 249 6.64 -14.89 18.71
N ASN A 250 7.66 -14.34 18.03
CA ASN A 250 9.03 -14.90 17.91
C ASN A 250 9.20 -16.17 17.07
N HIS A 251 8.14 -16.68 16.45
CA HIS A 251 8.21 -17.82 15.52
C HIS A 251 8.33 -17.35 14.07
N TRP A 252 9.31 -17.89 13.35
CA TRP A 252 9.54 -17.58 11.95
C TRP A 252 8.63 -18.39 11.02
N ILE A 253 7.65 -17.73 10.41
CA ILE A 253 6.65 -18.35 9.54
C ILE A 253 6.68 -17.77 8.13
N ARG A 254 6.28 -18.55 7.13
CA ARG A 254 6.11 -18.06 5.75
C ARG A 254 4.88 -17.15 5.65
N VAL A 255 4.88 -16.23 4.68
CA VAL A 255 3.76 -15.30 4.42
C VAL A 255 2.39 -15.99 4.37
N PRO A 256 2.20 -17.14 3.68
CA PRO A 256 0.88 -17.79 3.64
C PRO A 256 0.34 -18.18 5.03
N ARG A 257 1.23 -18.68 5.90
CA ARG A 257 0.89 -19.02 7.30
C ARG A 257 0.64 -17.77 8.13
N TYR A 258 1.35 -16.67 7.87
CA TYR A 258 1.08 -15.39 8.53
C TYR A 258 -0.32 -14.87 8.18
N VAL A 259 -0.73 -14.95 6.92
CA VAL A 259 -2.09 -14.59 6.47
C VAL A 259 -3.13 -15.43 7.22
N ASP A 260 -2.96 -16.75 7.28
CA ASP A 260 -3.90 -17.62 8.02
C ASP A 260 -3.97 -17.30 9.51
N LEU A 261 -2.82 -17.10 10.16
CA LEU A 261 -2.79 -16.71 11.57
C LEU A 261 -3.46 -15.37 11.81
N PHE A 262 -3.22 -14.39 10.94
CA PHE A 262 -3.81 -13.07 11.05
C PHE A 262 -5.34 -13.16 10.96
N PHE A 263 -5.87 -13.81 9.92
CA PHE A 263 -7.31 -13.95 9.72
C PHE A 263 -7.99 -14.72 10.85
N ARG A 264 -7.34 -15.76 11.38
CA ARG A 264 -7.89 -16.54 12.49
C ARG A 264 -7.86 -15.78 13.81
N LYS A 265 -6.74 -15.12 14.14
CA LYS A 265 -6.56 -14.47 15.44
C LYS A 265 -7.36 -13.15 15.51
N TYR A 266 -7.48 -12.43 14.40
CA TYR A 266 -8.30 -11.21 14.29
C TYR A 266 -9.69 -11.46 13.69
N GLU A 267 -10.21 -12.69 13.74
CA GLU A 267 -11.48 -13.05 13.09
C GLU A 267 -12.64 -12.14 13.51
N LYS A 268 -12.75 -11.85 14.82
CA LYS A 268 -13.80 -10.98 15.36
C LYS A 268 -13.70 -9.57 14.80
N GLU A 269 -12.50 -8.99 14.79
CA GLU A 269 -12.28 -7.64 14.26
C GLU A 269 -12.49 -7.58 12.73
N LEU A 270 -12.11 -8.62 11.99
CA LEU A 270 -12.27 -8.69 10.53
C LEU A 270 -13.75 -8.83 10.11
N LYS A 271 -14.55 -9.60 10.86
CA LYS A 271 -16.00 -9.72 10.63
C LYS A 271 -16.74 -8.38 10.75
N GLU A 272 -16.23 -7.45 11.56
CA GLU A 272 -16.81 -6.11 11.76
C GLU A 272 -16.48 -5.12 10.63
N MET A 273 -15.62 -5.48 9.68
CA MET A 273 -15.04 -4.53 8.73
C MET A 273 -15.69 -4.51 7.35
N ASP A 274 -16.54 -5.49 7.03
CA ASP A 274 -17.18 -5.65 5.72
C ASP A 274 -16.17 -5.45 4.56
N ILE A 275 -15.15 -6.32 4.54
CA ILE A 275 -14.03 -6.23 3.60
C ILE A 275 -14.50 -6.65 2.20
N PRO A 276 -14.36 -5.81 1.17
CA PRO A 276 -14.73 -6.18 -0.20
C PRO A 276 -13.99 -7.44 -0.70
N GLU A 277 -14.65 -8.27 -1.52
CA GLU A 277 -14.05 -9.51 -2.02
C GLU A 277 -12.76 -9.25 -2.80
N ASP A 278 -12.68 -8.18 -3.60
CA ASP A 278 -11.44 -7.81 -4.31
C ASP A 278 -10.24 -7.61 -3.37
N VAL A 279 -10.49 -7.09 -2.17
CA VAL A 279 -9.47 -6.92 -1.13
C VAL A 279 -9.13 -8.25 -0.48
N LEU A 280 -10.12 -9.13 -0.24
CA LEU A 280 -9.88 -10.50 0.25
C LEU A 280 -9.04 -11.32 -0.73
N ARG A 281 -9.25 -11.15 -2.03
CA ARG A 281 -8.48 -11.81 -3.09
C ARG A 281 -7.00 -11.45 -3.04
N VAL A 282 -6.63 -10.22 -2.65
CA VAL A 282 -5.22 -9.85 -2.43
C VAL A 282 -4.54 -10.77 -1.41
N PHE A 283 -5.22 -11.08 -0.30
CA PHE A 283 -4.68 -12.00 0.70
C PHE A 283 -4.58 -13.44 0.18
N LYS A 284 -5.55 -13.89 -0.64
CA LYS A 284 -5.49 -15.20 -1.30
C LYS A 284 -4.30 -15.27 -2.28
N TYR A 285 -4.05 -14.21 -3.04
CA TYR A 285 -2.88 -14.09 -3.91
C TYR A 285 -1.56 -14.10 -3.15
N LEU A 286 -1.50 -13.43 -2.00
CA LEU A 286 -0.33 -13.50 -1.11
C LEU A 286 -0.04 -14.93 -0.66
N LYS A 287 -1.07 -15.72 -0.32
CA LYS A 287 -0.90 -17.14 0.03
C LYS A 287 -0.34 -17.96 -1.14
N LYS A 288 -0.58 -17.55 -2.38
CA LYS A 288 -0.03 -18.15 -3.59
C LYS A 288 1.29 -17.53 -4.06
N GLY A 289 1.95 -16.75 -3.19
CA GLY A 289 3.25 -16.18 -3.50
C GLY A 289 3.17 -15.04 -4.52
N PHE A 290 2.09 -14.25 -4.50
CA PHE A 290 1.87 -13.20 -5.48
C PHE A 290 1.42 -11.88 -4.83
N ASN A 291 2.05 -10.77 -5.23
CA ASN A 291 1.67 -9.39 -4.87
C ASN A 291 1.98 -8.43 -6.05
N GLN A 292 1.80 -7.12 -5.85
CA GLN A 292 2.06 -6.13 -6.90
C GLN A 292 3.52 -6.10 -7.37
N ALA A 293 4.52 -6.26 -6.48
CA ALA A 293 5.92 -6.36 -6.89
C ALA A 293 6.16 -7.55 -7.82
N GLU A 294 5.61 -8.72 -7.53
CA GLU A 294 5.75 -9.88 -8.41
C GLU A 294 5.06 -9.67 -9.76
N LEU A 295 3.87 -9.05 -9.74
CA LEU A 295 3.14 -8.68 -10.94
C LEU A 295 3.96 -7.74 -11.84
N ILE A 296 4.47 -6.63 -11.29
CA ILE A 296 5.27 -5.65 -12.02
C ILE A 296 6.57 -6.29 -12.53
N ARG A 297 7.25 -7.09 -11.70
CA ARG A 297 8.48 -7.78 -12.07
C ARG A 297 8.26 -8.67 -13.30
N ARG A 298 7.24 -9.53 -13.28
CA ARG A 298 6.90 -10.41 -14.40
C ARG A 298 6.54 -9.62 -15.65
N ALA A 299 5.69 -8.61 -15.53
CA ALA A 299 5.28 -7.77 -16.66
C ALA A 299 6.48 -7.04 -17.29
N ALA A 300 7.38 -6.49 -16.48
CA ALA A 300 8.60 -5.83 -16.93
C ALA A 300 9.55 -6.82 -17.64
N LEU A 301 9.78 -8.01 -17.08
CA LEU A 301 10.61 -9.05 -17.69
C LEU A 301 10.04 -9.54 -19.02
N LEU A 302 8.71 -9.72 -19.12
CA LEU A 302 8.05 -10.08 -20.37
C LEU A 302 8.25 -9.01 -21.45
N CYS A 303 8.09 -7.73 -21.09
CA CYS A 303 8.35 -6.63 -22.03
C CYS A 303 9.83 -6.57 -22.43
N ARG A 304 10.75 -6.79 -21.47
CA ARG A 304 12.20 -6.77 -21.71
C ARG A 304 12.65 -7.90 -22.64
N LYS A 305 12.09 -9.10 -22.47
CA LYS A 305 12.37 -10.25 -23.34
C LYS A 305 11.92 -9.99 -24.79
N ARG A 306 10.77 -9.35 -24.98
CA ARG A 306 10.21 -9.11 -26.33
C ARG A 306 10.78 -7.87 -27.03
N HIS A 307 11.10 -6.81 -26.29
CA HIS A 307 11.50 -5.52 -26.86
C HIS A 307 12.61 -4.86 -26.03
N ARG A 308 13.82 -5.43 -26.03
CA ARG A 308 14.92 -5.00 -25.15
C ARG A 308 15.21 -3.48 -25.17
N PRO A 309 15.22 -2.76 -26.31
CA PRO A 309 15.51 -1.32 -26.31
C PRO A 309 14.35 -0.45 -25.78
N THR A 310 13.10 -0.88 -25.99
CA THR A 310 11.90 -0.06 -25.74
C THR A 310 10.96 -0.66 -24.68
N TRP A 311 11.44 -1.61 -23.88
CA TRP A 311 10.61 -2.39 -22.96
C TRP A 311 9.84 -1.53 -21.96
N GLN A 312 10.44 -0.44 -21.47
CA GLN A 312 9.80 0.47 -20.54
C GLN A 312 8.62 1.18 -21.18
N ARG A 313 8.78 1.64 -22.43
CA ARG A 313 7.72 2.27 -23.21
C ARG A 313 6.55 1.31 -23.42
N ARG A 314 6.86 0.05 -23.76
CA ARG A 314 5.85 -1.01 -23.93
C ARG A 314 5.15 -1.38 -22.63
N PHE A 315 5.89 -1.47 -21.52
CA PHE A 315 5.33 -1.69 -20.19
C PHE A 315 4.39 -0.54 -19.80
N ALA A 316 4.85 0.71 -19.94
CA ALA A 316 4.08 1.90 -19.60
C ALA A 316 2.79 1.99 -20.42
N LYS A 317 2.83 1.70 -21.73
CA LYS A 317 1.63 1.64 -22.59
C LYS A 317 0.60 0.64 -22.06
N LYS A 318 1.03 -0.57 -21.71
CA LYS A 318 0.13 -1.60 -21.15
C LYS A 318 -0.42 -1.20 -19.79
N TYR A 319 0.45 -0.67 -18.92
CA TYR A 319 0.07 -0.24 -17.58
C TYR A 319 -0.95 0.89 -17.62
N ALA A 320 -0.73 1.92 -18.45
CA ALA A 320 -1.63 3.05 -18.60
C ALA A 320 -3.05 2.62 -19.03
N LYS A 321 -3.15 1.62 -19.92
CA LYS A 321 -4.44 1.03 -20.29
C LYS A 321 -5.05 0.25 -19.11
N ALA A 322 -4.28 -0.65 -18.51
CA ALA A 322 -4.75 -1.52 -17.44
C ALA A 322 -5.19 -0.74 -16.19
N ILE A 323 -4.45 0.31 -15.78
CA ILE A 323 -4.80 1.12 -14.61
C ILE A 323 -6.08 1.92 -14.84
N LYS A 324 -6.33 2.40 -16.06
CA LYS A 324 -7.61 3.05 -16.40
C LYS A 324 -8.77 2.09 -16.17
N GLU A 325 -8.68 0.89 -16.75
CA GLU A 325 -9.69 -0.15 -16.59
C GLU A 325 -9.92 -0.53 -15.11
N LEU A 326 -8.85 -0.75 -14.34
CA LEU A 326 -8.91 -1.08 -12.91
C LEU A 326 -9.66 -0.01 -12.10
N LEU A 327 -9.40 1.27 -12.40
CA LEU A 327 -10.03 2.42 -11.75
C LEU A 327 -11.46 2.67 -12.23
N ASP A 328 -11.84 2.16 -13.40
CA ASP A 328 -13.22 2.14 -13.92
C ASP A 328 -14.07 0.99 -13.31
N GLY A 329 -13.50 0.20 -12.40
CA GLY A 329 -14.23 -0.84 -11.64
C GLY A 329 -13.85 -2.27 -11.98
N ASN A 330 -12.93 -2.48 -12.93
CA ASN A 330 -12.44 -3.82 -13.25
C ASN A 330 -11.62 -4.44 -12.10
N SER A 331 -11.38 -5.74 -12.21
CA SER A 331 -10.71 -6.53 -11.18
C SER A 331 -9.18 -6.54 -11.33
N LEU A 332 -8.48 -6.96 -10.26
CA LEU A 332 -7.01 -7.13 -10.28
C LEU A 332 -6.56 -8.18 -11.31
N GLU A 333 -7.37 -9.19 -11.59
CA GLU A 333 -7.14 -10.21 -12.62
C GLU A 333 -7.15 -9.60 -14.03
N GLN A 334 -8.10 -8.72 -14.31
CA GLN A 334 -8.18 -8.01 -15.59
C GLN A 334 -6.98 -7.07 -15.73
N PHE A 335 -6.60 -6.35 -14.67
CA PHE A 335 -5.37 -5.54 -14.64
C PHE A 335 -4.11 -6.37 -14.95
N ALA A 336 -3.93 -7.52 -14.28
CA ALA A 336 -2.81 -8.41 -14.52
C ALA A 336 -2.80 -8.96 -15.95
N ARG A 337 -3.97 -9.32 -16.48
CA ARG A 337 -4.14 -9.76 -17.87
C ARG A 337 -3.76 -8.67 -18.86
N GLY A 338 -4.15 -7.41 -18.61
CA GLY A 338 -3.76 -6.25 -19.43
C GLY A 338 -2.25 -6.05 -19.51
N LEU A 339 -1.53 -6.44 -18.45
CA LEU A 339 -0.06 -6.45 -18.41
C LEU A 339 0.57 -7.73 -19.02
N GLY A 340 -0.25 -8.72 -19.38
CA GLY A 340 0.18 -10.00 -19.93
C GLY A 340 0.67 -10.99 -18.88
N VAL A 341 0.26 -10.84 -17.62
CA VAL A 341 0.65 -11.70 -16.50
C VAL A 341 -0.54 -12.55 -16.06
N ARG A 342 -0.36 -13.87 -16.04
CA ARG A 342 -1.34 -14.81 -15.49
C ARG A 342 -1.18 -14.88 -13.97
N LEU A 343 -2.26 -14.58 -13.24
CA LEU A 343 -2.32 -14.77 -11.80
C LEU A 343 -2.50 -16.26 -11.45
N PRO A 344 -2.01 -16.72 -10.28
CA PRO A 344 -2.25 -18.09 -9.82
C PRO A 344 -3.74 -18.32 -9.52
N ASP A 345 -4.22 -19.56 -9.59
CA ASP A 345 -5.59 -19.89 -9.19
C ASP A 345 -5.76 -19.77 -7.66
N ILE A 346 -6.81 -19.07 -7.25
CA ILE A 346 -7.17 -18.81 -5.85
C ILE A 346 -8.54 -19.36 -5.44
N ARG A 347 -9.29 -20.03 -6.33
CA ARG A 347 -10.65 -20.53 -6.03
C ARG A 347 -10.70 -21.41 -4.79
N HIS A 348 -9.73 -22.32 -4.63
CA HIS A 348 -9.60 -23.20 -3.46
C HIS A 348 -8.60 -22.65 -2.42
N THR A 349 -8.49 -21.33 -2.30
CA THR A 349 -7.60 -20.68 -1.32
C THR A 349 -8.41 -20.02 -0.22
N TRP A 350 -8.49 -20.71 0.91
CA TRP A 350 -9.16 -20.23 2.12
C TRP A 350 -8.27 -19.27 2.91
N LEU A 351 -8.88 -18.38 3.71
CA LEU A 351 -8.20 -17.51 4.66
C LEU A 351 -8.55 -17.98 6.08
N GLY A 352 -7.57 -17.95 6.99
CA GLY A 352 -7.83 -18.30 8.40
C GLY A 352 -7.81 -19.80 8.72
N HIS A 353 -7.11 -20.61 7.92
CA HIS A 353 -7.14 -22.07 8.04
C HIS A 353 -6.73 -22.57 9.45
N LYS A 354 -7.54 -23.45 10.06
CA LYS A 354 -7.36 -23.95 11.44
C LYS A 354 -6.00 -24.64 11.67
N GLY A 355 -5.46 -25.30 10.64
CA GLY A 355 -4.17 -26.01 10.69
C GLY A 355 -2.94 -25.12 10.93
N ALA A 356 -3.04 -23.79 10.83
CA ALA A 356 -1.96 -22.88 11.18
C ALA A 356 -1.76 -22.79 12.71
N ARG A 357 -1.25 -23.81 13.41
CA ARG A 357 -1.04 -23.77 14.88
C ARG A 357 0.06 -22.77 15.26
N TRP A 358 -0.18 -21.83 16.18
CA TRP A 358 0.78 -21.07 17.03
C TRP A 358 0.05 -20.17 18.03
#